data_AF-A0A9W7CMY2-F1
#
_entry.id   AF-A0A9W7CMY2-F1
#
_cell.length_a   1.000
_cell.length_b   1.000
_cell.length_c   1.000
_cell.angle_alpha   90.00
_cell.angle_beta   90.00
_cell.angle_gamma   90.00
#
_symmetry.space_group_name_H-M   'P 1'
#
loop_
_entity.id
_entity.type
_entity.pdbx_description
1 polymer ?
#
loop_
_entity_poly.entity_id
_entity_poly.type
_entity_poly.pdbx_seq_one_letter_code
_entity_poly.pdbx_strand_id
1 'polypeptide(L)'
;MLGQLLSAGVAHGDPRVPNVIVKDGQRLWIDLVEWRDASPLLMQNDAKILTQSILHVFLNDSPDLELEALINNNGASPTQRNLNLLADKVGEKLAPSQSDD
;
A
#
# COMPACT_ATOMS: atom_id res chain seq x y z
N MET A 1 -0.21 -7.76 1.79
CA MET A 1 0.27 -6.87 2.87
C MET A 1 -0.88 -6.05 3.45
N LEU A 2 -1.42 -5.05 2.76
CA LEU A 2 -2.60 -4.29 3.23
C LEU A 2 -3.82 -5.18 3.55
N GLY A 3 -4.04 -6.25 2.78
CA GLY A 3 -5.12 -7.20 3.06
C GLY A 3 -5.06 -7.83 4.47
N GLN A 4 -3.87 -8.02 5.05
CA GLN A 4 -3.75 -8.56 6.41
C GLN A 4 -4.25 -7.54 7.46
N LEU A 5 -3.90 -6.26 7.27
CA LEU A 5 -4.35 -5.16 8.13
C LEU A 5 -5.87 -4.99 8.04
N LEU A 6 -6.39 -5.04 6.81
CA LEU A 6 -7.83 -4.99 6.56
C LEU A 6 -8.58 -6.14 7.24
N SER A 7 -8.13 -7.39 7.07
CA SER A 7 -8.78 -8.55 7.69
C SER A 7 -8.73 -8.50 9.22
N ALA A 8 -7.73 -7.84 9.79
CA ALA A 8 -7.63 -7.60 11.22
C ALA A 8 -8.48 -6.40 11.70
N GLY A 9 -9.04 -5.61 10.79
CA GLY A 9 -9.77 -4.38 11.12
C GLY A 9 -8.88 -3.28 11.68
N VAL A 10 -7.60 -3.24 11.32
CA VAL A 10 -6.60 -2.30 11.85
C VAL A 10 -5.96 -1.49 10.72
N ALA A 11 -5.75 -0.20 10.96
CA ALA A 11 -4.84 0.63 10.19
C ALA A 11 -3.50 0.74 10.93
N HIS A 12 -2.40 0.63 10.20
CA HIS A 12 -1.04 0.68 10.74
C HIS A 12 -0.59 2.12 11.04
N GLY A 13 -0.98 3.09 10.20
CA GLY A 13 -0.58 4.49 10.29
C GLY A 13 0.78 4.80 9.64
N ASP A 14 1.65 3.80 9.48
CA ASP A 14 2.94 3.93 8.79
C ASP A 14 3.39 2.63 8.10
N PRO A 15 2.60 2.07 7.17
CA PRO A 15 2.89 0.77 6.55
C PRO A 15 3.95 0.86 5.45
N ARG A 16 5.16 1.34 5.77
CA ARG A 16 6.28 1.38 4.82
C ARG A 16 6.93 0.01 4.66
N VAL A 17 7.65 -0.21 3.57
CA VAL A 17 8.37 -1.47 3.29
C VAL A 17 9.30 -1.88 4.45
N PRO A 18 10.03 -0.98 5.13
CA PRO A 18 10.85 -1.35 6.30
C PRO A 18 10.03 -1.85 7.51
N ASN A 19 8.73 -1.53 7.57
CA ASN A 19 7.85 -1.88 8.68
C ASN A 19 7.12 -3.22 8.47
N VAL A 20 7.46 -3.95 7.40
CA VAL A 20 7.06 -5.34 7.22
C VAL A 20 8.29 -6.25 7.22
N ILE A 21 8.27 -7.26 8.08
CA ILE A 21 9.33 -8.28 8.14
C ILE A 21 8.79 -9.64 7.70
N VAL A 22 9.69 -10.49 7.20
CA VAL A 22 9.39 -11.89 6.94
C VAL A 22 10.06 -12.73 8.03
N LYS A 23 9.25 -13.44 8.81
CA LYS A 23 9.71 -14.37 9.85
C LYS A 23 9.00 -15.70 9.65
N ASP A 24 9.77 -16.79 9.53
CA ASP A 24 9.24 -18.15 9.35
C ASP A 24 8.25 -18.27 8.17
N GLY A 25 8.53 -17.55 7.08
CA GLY A 25 7.66 -17.49 5.89
C GLY A 25 6.40 -16.64 6.05
N GLN A 26 6.17 -16.04 7.21
CA GLN A 26 5.04 -15.16 7.49
C GLN A 26 5.45 -13.69 7.40
N ARG A 27 4.55 -12.87 6.85
CA ARG A 27 4.70 -11.41 6.83
C ARG A 27 4.09 -10.82 8.09
N LEU A 28 4.89 -10.10 8.86
CA LEU A 28 4.52 -9.45 10.12
C LEU A 28 4.76 -7.95 10.02
N TRP A 29 3.77 -7.18 10.48
CA TRP A 29 3.91 -5.73 10.65
C TRP A 29 4.61 -5.42 11.98
N ILE A 30 5.55 -4.48 11.94
CA ILE A 30 6.30 -3.98 13.10
C ILE A 30 6.14 -2.46 13.18
N ASP A 31 6.73 -1.83 14.20
CA ASP A 31 6.61 -0.37 14.40
C ASP A 31 5.14 0.10 14.47
N LEU A 32 4.37 -0.59 15.30
CA LEU A 32 2.94 -0.36 15.50
C LEU A 32 2.70 0.79 16.48
N VAL A 33 3.44 1.89 16.40
CA VAL A 33 3.24 3.04 17.32
C VAL A 33 1.98 3.82 16.96
N GLU A 34 1.69 3.94 15.66
CA GLU A 34 0.60 4.75 15.11
C GLU A 34 -0.68 3.94 14.79
N TRP A 35 -0.76 2.69 15.25
CA TRP A 35 -1.87 1.81 14.90
C TRP A 35 -3.21 2.29 15.47
N ARG A 36 -4.28 2.09 14.70
CA ARG A 36 -5.66 2.48 15.07
C ARG A 36 -6.67 1.49 14.49
N ASP A 37 -7.89 1.51 15.00
CA ASP A 37 -9.01 0.81 14.36
C ASP A 37 -9.18 1.31 12.91
N ALA A 38 -9.39 0.38 11.99
CA ALA A 38 -9.51 0.70 10.58
C ALA A 38 -10.74 1.60 10.34
N SER A 39 -10.51 2.69 9.61
CA SER A 39 -11.56 3.46 8.95
C SER A 39 -11.20 3.62 7.48
N PRO A 40 -12.18 3.90 6.58
CA PRO A 40 -11.89 4.07 5.16
C PRO A 40 -10.77 5.08 4.88
N LEU A 41 -10.77 6.21 5.61
CA LEU A 41 -9.74 7.24 5.49
C LEU A 41 -8.36 6.76 5.94
N LEU A 42 -8.28 6.02 7.05
CA LEU A 42 -7.01 5.50 7.54
C LEU A 42 -6.45 4.40 6.61
N MET A 43 -7.32 3.53 6.09
CA MET A 43 -6.94 2.51 5.11
C MET A 43 -6.48 3.12 3.78
N GLN A 44 -7.09 4.23 3.36
CA GLN A 44 -6.65 5.02 2.21
C GLN A 44 -5.25 5.59 2.43
N ASN A 45 -5.00 6.17 3.60
CA ASN A 45 -3.68 6.72 3.97
C ASN A 45 -2.63 5.62 4.01
N ASP A 46 -2.93 4.49 4.63
CA ASP A 46 -2.05 3.32 4.66
C ASP A 46 -1.72 2.83 3.25
N ALA A 47 -2.73 2.76 2.36
CA ALA A 47 -2.53 2.37 0.98
C ALA A 47 -1.62 3.35 0.23
N LYS A 48 -1.78 4.66 0.48
CA LYS A 48 -0.94 5.70 -0.09
C LYS A 48 0.51 5.59 0.39
N ILE A 49 0.73 5.51 1.70
CA ILE A 49 2.06 5.42 2.32
C ILE A 49 2.81 4.18 1.80
N LEU A 50 2.14 3.03 1.79
CA LEU A 50 2.76 1.80 1.30
C LEU A 50 3.12 1.90 -0.18
N THR A 51 2.21 2.44 -1.00
CA THR A 51 2.43 2.63 -2.44
C THR A 51 3.63 3.53 -2.71
N GLN A 52 3.70 4.68 -2.04
CA GLN A 52 4.83 5.60 -2.14
C GLN A 52 6.14 4.95 -1.68
N SER A 53 6.09 4.20 -0.56
CA SER A 53 7.24 3.46 -0.04
C SER A 53 7.75 2.40 -0.99
N ILE A 54 6.87 1.70 -1.72
CA ILE A 54 7.25 0.68 -2.70
C ILE A 54 7.88 1.32 -3.94
N LEU A 55 7.29 2.41 -4.43
CA LEU A 55 7.76 3.09 -5.65
C LEU A 55 9.00 3.96 -5.41
N HIS A 56 9.48 4.07 -4.17
CA HIS A 56 10.52 5.03 -3.76
C HIS A 56 10.22 6.48 -4.19
N VAL A 57 8.93 6.83 -4.30
CA VAL A 57 8.47 8.16 -4.65
C VAL A 57 8.35 8.98 -3.37
N PHE A 58 9.00 10.15 -3.32
CA PHE A 58 8.91 11.03 -2.15
C PHE A 58 7.48 11.55 -1.99
N LEU A 59 7.07 11.80 -0.73
CA LEU A 59 5.73 12.27 -0.35
C LEU A 59 5.20 13.51 -1.12
N ASN A 60 6.08 14.26 -1.79
CA ASN A 60 5.77 15.48 -2.52
C ASN A 60 5.53 15.29 -4.03
N ASP A 61 5.90 14.14 -4.58
CA ASP A 61 5.54 13.80 -5.96
C ASP A 61 4.16 13.12 -5.93
N SER A 62 3.17 13.78 -6.52
CA SER A 62 1.83 13.19 -6.59
C SER A 62 1.90 11.92 -7.44
N PRO A 63 1.33 10.80 -6.98
CA PRO A 63 1.10 9.67 -7.88
C PRO A 63 0.29 10.17 -9.09
N ASP A 64 0.46 9.51 -10.25
CA ASP A 64 -0.39 9.86 -11.39
C ASP A 64 -1.87 9.66 -11.06
N LEU A 65 -2.74 10.36 -11.80
CA LEU A 65 -4.19 10.41 -11.51
C LEU A 65 -4.84 9.01 -11.45
N GLU A 66 -4.31 8.05 -12.20
CA GLU A 66 -4.79 6.67 -12.21
C GLU A 66 -4.42 5.93 -10.91
N LEU A 67 -3.18 6.06 -10.45
CA LEU A 67 -2.73 5.45 -9.20
C LEU A 67 -3.42 6.09 -7.99
N GLU A 68 -3.63 7.41 -8.00
CA GLU A 68 -4.40 8.10 -6.97
C GLU A 68 -5.85 7.59 -6.91
N ALA A 69 -6.51 7.40 -8.06
CA ALA A 69 -7.85 6.83 -8.11
C ALA A 69 -7.91 5.40 -7.54
N LEU A 70 -6.90 4.57 -7.82
CA LEU A 70 -6.83 3.20 -7.27
C LEU A 70 -6.61 3.19 -5.76
N ILE A 71 -5.76 4.08 -5.23
CA ILE A 71 -5.58 4.27 -3.78
C ILE A 71 -6.91 4.67 -3.14
N ASN A 72 -7.61 5.64 -3.73
CA ASN A 72 -8.89 6.14 -3.23
C ASN A 72 -9.96 5.05 -3.24
N ASN A 73 -10.06 4.29 -4.34
CA ASN A 73 -11.00 3.18 -4.46
C ASN A 73 -10.70 2.06 -3.46
N ASN A 74 -9.42 1.76 -3.22
CA ASN A 74 -9.03 0.80 -2.20
C ASN A 74 -9.37 1.27 -0.79
N GLY A 75 -9.19 2.56 -0.48
CA GLY A 75 -9.57 3.12 0.82
C GLY A 75 -11.08 3.12 1.05
N ALA A 76 -11.86 3.53 0.05
CA ALA A 76 -13.32 3.60 0.14
C ALA A 76 -14.00 2.22 0.12
N SER A 77 -13.44 1.28 -0.62
CA SER A 77 -13.94 -0.10 -0.73
C SER A 77 -12.76 -1.07 -0.78
N PRO A 78 -12.24 -1.51 0.36
CA PRO A 78 -11.05 -2.35 0.44
C PRO A 78 -11.40 -3.80 0.08
N THR A 79 -11.74 -4.06 -1.17
CA THR A 79 -12.01 -5.40 -1.68
C THR A 79 -10.72 -6.06 -2.16
N GLN A 80 -10.68 -7.39 -2.18
CA GLN A 80 -9.56 -8.12 -2.77
C GLN A 80 -9.28 -7.70 -4.22
N ARG A 81 -10.33 -7.37 -4.98
CA ARG A 81 -10.21 -6.86 -6.35
C ARG A 81 -9.47 -5.52 -6.38
N ASN A 82 -9.87 -4.56 -5.54
CA ASN A 82 -9.23 -3.23 -5.52
C ASN A 82 -7.78 -3.31 -5.03
N LEU A 83 -7.49 -4.19 -4.06
CA LEU A 83 -6.13 -4.48 -3.64
C LEU A 83 -5.28 -5.07 -4.77
N ASN A 84 -5.82 -6.00 -5.56
CA ASN A 84 -5.11 -6.59 -6.68
C ASN A 84 -4.83 -5.55 -7.77
N LEU A 85 -5.81 -4.73 -8.14
CA LEU A 85 -5.63 -3.66 -9.14
C LEU A 85 -4.54 -2.66 -8.72
N LEU A 86 -4.53 -2.28 -7.44
CA LEU A 86 -3.50 -1.40 -6.90
C LEU A 86 -2.12 -2.06 -6.95
N ALA A 87 -2.03 -3.34 -6.57
CA ALA A 87 -0.77 -4.10 -6.62
C ALA A 87 -0.23 -4.26 -8.04
N ASP A 88 -1.10 -4.56 -9.01
CA ASP A 88 -0.73 -4.70 -10.41
C ASP A 88 -0.17 -3.38 -10.95
N LYS A 89 -0.85 -2.25 -10.69
CA LYS A 89 -0.40 -0.93 -11.15
C LYS A 89 0.93 -0.51 -10.54
N VAL A 90 1.13 -0.81 -9.25
CA VAL A 90 2.41 -0.57 -8.58
C VAL A 90 3.50 -1.44 -9.19
N GLY A 91 3.20 -2.71 -9.51
CA GLY A 91 4.10 -3.62 -10.19
C GLY A 91 4.51 -3.14 -11.59
N GLU A 92 3.57 -2.65 -12.38
CA GLU A 92 3.85 -2.05 -13.71
C GLU A 92 4.84 -0.89 -13.62
N LYS A 93 4.70 -0.02 -12.61
CA LYS A 93 5.60 1.11 -12.40
C LYS A 93 7.00 0.71 -11.92
N LEU A 94 7.14 -0.46 -11.30
CA LEU A 94 8.42 -1.01 -10.88
C LEU A 94 9.16 -1.73 -12.01
N ALA A 95 8.44 -2.20 -13.03
CA ALA A 95 9.06 -2.86 -14.16
C ALA A 95 9.96 -1.86 -14.90
N PRO A 96 11.22 -2.22 -15.20
CA PRO A 96 12.06 -1.37 -16.03
C PRO A 96 11.35 -1.20 -17.38
N SER A 97 11.19 0.05 -17.82
CA SER A 97 10.86 0.34 -19.22
C SER A 97 11.82 -0.48 -20.07
N GLN A 98 11.27 -1.42 -20.87
CA GLN A 98 12.06 -2.18 -21.83
C GLN A 98 12.90 -1.17 -22.61
N SER A 99 14.21 -1.17 -22.37
CA SER A 99 15.15 -0.47 -23.21
C SER A 99 15.23 -1.32 -24.48
N ASP A 100 14.54 -0.87 -25.52
CA ASP A 100 14.77 -1.36 -26.87
C ASP A 100 16.20 -0.92 -27.26
N ASP A 101 17.16 -1.84 -27.13
CA ASP A 101 18.49 -1.79 -27.77
C ASP A 101 18.48 -2.61 -29.06
#